data_AF-A0A1Y4K2U8-F1
#
_entry.id   AF-A0A1Y4K2U8-F1
#
_cell.length_a   1.000
_cell.length_b   1.000
_cell.length_c   1.000
_cell.angle_alpha   90.00
_cell.angle_beta   90.00
_cell.angle_gamma   90.00
#
_symmetry.space_group_name_H-M   'P 1'
#
loop_
_entity.id
_entity.type
_entity.pdbx_description
1 polymer ?
#
loop_
_entity_poly.entity_id
_entity_poly.type
_entity_poly.pdbx_seq_one_letter_code
_entity_poly.pdbx_strand_id
1 'polypeptide(L)'
;MGDVQLLEVDGIYYSRTRELYKSRRSTSGTNILTCGHYVRIVDYFSPPRCRQVNEDDATWGYDCVCLLAGDHDTYYHYCGMLTGGDIVIVDNAGKYYLVEDASKAKRYIACEHPQTAEEDFDGVIQRLKSEAMKRLTERKMEEWQNDERKHRARLDELKAAVPFRSGLKWGLQLDGRVVVPPIYRNIKSPVGCYCAVEGNPNQWGIIMVAGKVVIETRYTDVEINENGTARLTIIPGKIKTVNLRKQ
;
A
#
# COMPACT_ATOMS: atom_id res chain seq x y z
N MET A 1 -4.27 10.10 -19.56
CA MET A 1 -5.32 10.52 -20.51
C MET A 1 -6.60 9.87 -20.03
N GLY A 2 -7.52 10.65 -19.46
CA GLY A 2 -8.73 10.11 -18.83
C GLY A 2 -9.78 9.70 -19.85
N ASP A 3 -10.59 8.71 -19.50
CA ASP A 3 -11.66 8.15 -20.34
C ASP A 3 -12.89 9.09 -20.45
N VAL A 4 -12.88 10.21 -19.73
CA VAL A 4 -13.92 11.25 -19.78
C VAL A 4 -13.52 12.34 -20.76
N GLN A 5 -14.39 12.65 -21.71
CA GLN A 5 -14.16 13.70 -22.71
C GLN A 5 -15.01 14.93 -22.41
N LEU A 6 -14.37 16.10 -22.42
CA LEU A 6 -15.00 17.43 -22.37
C LEU A 6 -14.80 18.13 -23.71
N LEU A 7 -15.80 18.86 -24.16
CA LEU A 7 -15.67 19.77 -25.31
C LEU A 7 -15.35 21.17 -24.81
N GLU A 8 -14.30 21.80 -25.34
CA GLU A 8 -13.99 23.22 -25.07
C GLU A 8 -14.35 24.07 -26.29
N VAL A 9 -15.22 25.08 -26.09
CA VAL A 9 -15.56 26.10 -27.11
C VAL A 9 -15.54 27.47 -26.43
N ASP A 10 -14.79 28.42 -26.99
CA ASP A 10 -14.68 29.80 -26.49
C ASP A 10 -14.36 29.91 -24.99
N GLY A 11 -13.53 28.99 -24.48
CA GLY A 11 -13.16 28.94 -23.05
C GLY A 11 -14.27 28.44 -22.13
N ILE A 12 -15.26 27.73 -22.66
CA ILE A 12 -16.31 27.04 -21.90
C ILE A 12 -16.16 25.54 -22.12
N TYR A 13 -16.12 24.79 -21.02
CA TYR A 13 -16.18 23.34 -21.03
C TYR A 13 -17.63 22.87 -21.05
N TYR A 14 -17.91 21.89 -21.89
CA TYR A 14 -19.20 21.22 -22.04
C TYR A 14 -19.03 19.73 -21.81
N SER A 15 -19.92 19.13 -21.01
CA SER A 15 -20.00 17.67 -20.91
C SER A 15 -20.58 17.06 -22.18
N ARG A 16 -20.30 15.77 -22.38
CA ARG A 16 -20.90 14.96 -23.46
C ARG A 16 -22.05 14.07 -22.97
N THR A 17 -22.68 14.47 -21.88
CA THR A 17 -23.84 13.79 -21.27
C THR A 17 -25.14 14.29 -21.90
N ARG A 18 -26.24 13.52 -21.80
CA ARG A 18 -27.56 13.93 -22.30
C ARG A 18 -28.05 15.19 -21.58
N GLU A 19 -27.85 15.26 -20.27
CA GLU A 19 -28.00 16.50 -19.51
C GLU A 19 -26.71 17.32 -19.60
N LEU A 20 -26.78 18.49 -20.23
CA LEU A 20 -25.61 19.32 -20.51
C LEU A 20 -25.10 20.02 -19.24
N TYR A 21 -23.89 19.67 -18.81
CA TYR A 21 -23.10 20.49 -17.91
C TYR A 21 -22.26 21.48 -18.71
N LYS A 22 -22.18 22.72 -18.23
CA LYS A 22 -21.27 23.73 -18.78
C LYS A 22 -20.57 24.47 -17.65
N SER A 23 -19.27 24.70 -17.81
CA SER A 23 -18.47 25.48 -16.87
C SER A 23 -17.49 26.36 -17.60
N ARG A 24 -17.36 27.61 -17.17
CA ARG A 24 -16.41 28.55 -17.77
C ARG A 24 -15.02 28.21 -17.28
N ARG A 25 -14.03 28.24 -18.16
CA ARG A 25 -12.62 28.14 -17.80
C ARG A 25 -12.27 29.34 -16.93
N SER A 26 -12.20 29.13 -15.62
CA SER A 26 -11.87 30.18 -14.65
C SER A 26 -10.37 30.46 -14.67
N THR A 27 -10.00 31.75 -14.69
CA THR A 27 -8.62 32.20 -14.48
C THR A 27 -8.23 32.20 -13.00
N SER A 28 -9.15 31.89 -12.06
CA SER A 28 -8.95 32.17 -10.64
C SER A 28 -9.56 31.18 -9.64
N GLY A 29 -10.09 30.00 -10.03
CA GLY A 29 -10.51 29.00 -9.02
C GLY A 29 -11.44 27.86 -9.44
N THR A 30 -11.56 27.55 -10.74
CA THR A 30 -12.21 26.29 -11.16
C THR A 30 -11.14 25.30 -11.61
N ASN A 31 -11.01 24.17 -10.91
CA ASN A 31 -9.98 23.15 -11.20
C ASN A 31 -10.60 21.86 -11.72
N ILE A 32 -10.02 21.34 -12.81
CA ILE A 32 -10.38 20.05 -13.38
C ILE A 32 -9.37 19.01 -12.89
N LEU A 33 -9.84 18.02 -12.11
CA LEU A 33 -9.03 16.93 -11.59
C LEU A 33 -9.40 15.65 -12.34
N THR A 34 -8.41 15.03 -12.98
CA THR A 34 -8.60 13.74 -13.66
C THR A 34 -8.33 12.60 -12.67
N CYS A 35 -9.34 11.79 -12.38
CA CYS A 35 -9.33 10.77 -11.33
C CYS A 35 -9.48 9.36 -11.93
N GLY A 36 -8.66 9.05 -12.96
CA GLY A 36 -8.71 7.76 -13.65
C GLY A 36 -9.99 7.59 -14.47
N HIS A 37 -11.04 7.04 -13.85
CA HIS A 37 -12.33 6.70 -14.49
C HIS A 37 -13.43 7.75 -14.27
N TYR A 38 -13.10 8.88 -13.67
CA TYR A 38 -13.99 10.04 -13.58
C TYR A 38 -13.19 11.35 -13.58
N VAL A 39 -13.89 12.46 -13.82
CA VAL A 39 -13.34 13.82 -13.75
C VAL A 39 -14.12 14.60 -12.71
N ARG A 40 -13.40 15.32 -11.84
CA ARG A 40 -13.95 16.31 -10.91
C ARG A 40 -13.73 17.72 -11.44
N ILE A 41 -14.76 18.55 -11.40
CA ILE A 41 -14.70 19.97 -11.74
C ILE A 41 -15.11 20.72 -10.49
N VAL A 42 -14.12 21.28 -9.80
CA VAL A 42 -14.27 21.92 -8.50
C VAL A 42 -14.39 23.41 -8.69
N ASP A 43 -15.37 24.05 -8.05
CA ASP A 43 -15.52 25.49 -7.96
C ASP A 43 -15.28 25.94 -6.52
N TYR A 44 -14.09 26.49 -6.26
CA TYR A 44 -13.68 26.94 -4.91
C TYR A 44 -14.40 28.20 -4.42
N PHE A 45 -15.29 28.79 -5.23
CA PHE A 45 -16.07 29.97 -4.85
C PHE A 45 -17.54 29.64 -4.54
N SER A 46 -17.98 28.43 -4.83
CA SER A 46 -19.36 28.01 -4.65
C SER A 46 -19.47 27.02 -3.49
N PRO A 47 -20.47 27.15 -2.60
CA PRO A 47 -20.74 26.13 -1.59
C PRO A 47 -21.25 24.83 -2.24
N PRO A 48 -21.11 23.68 -1.55
CA PRO A 48 -21.53 22.40 -2.10
C PRO A 48 -23.03 22.38 -2.36
N ARG A 49 -23.42 21.78 -3.48
CA ARG A 49 -24.84 21.61 -3.88
C ARG A 49 -25.46 20.31 -3.40
N CYS A 50 -24.68 19.46 -2.74
CA CYS A 50 -25.12 18.17 -2.24
C CYS A 50 -24.57 17.91 -0.84
N ARG A 51 -25.18 16.93 -0.16
CA ARG A 51 -24.70 16.43 1.12
C ARG A 51 -23.27 15.90 0.98
N GLN A 52 -22.42 16.24 1.95
CA GLN A 52 -21.00 15.90 1.94
C GLN A 52 -20.72 14.67 2.81
N VAL A 53 -19.80 13.81 2.37
CA VAL A 53 -19.47 12.52 3.02
C VAL A 53 -18.25 12.62 3.92
N ASN A 54 -17.22 13.38 3.53
CA ASN A 54 -15.95 13.43 4.24
C ASN A 54 -15.45 14.87 4.39
N GLU A 55 -15.30 15.33 5.63
CA GLU A 55 -14.78 16.66 5.98
C GLU A 55 -13.29 16.82 5.67
N ASP A 56 -12.54 15.70 5.62
CA ASP A 56 -11.12 15.69 5.30
C ASP A 56 -10.83 15.66 3.79
N ASP A 57 -11.86 15.65 2.92
CA ASP A 57 -11.65 15.72 1.48
C ASP A 57 -11.08 17.10 1.11
N ALA A 58 -10.04 17.14 0.27
CA ALA A 58 -9.41 18.38 -0.15
C ALA A 58 -10.35 19.36 -0.88
N THR A 59 -11.52 18.89 -1.35
CA THR A 59 -12.56 19.76 -1.92
C THR A 59 -13.80 19.84 -1.05
N TRP A 60 -13.73 19.44 0.22
CA TRP A 60 -14.82 19.62 1.15
C TRP A 60 -15.19 21.10 1.29
N GLY A 61 -16.49 21.37 1.37
CA GLY A 61 -17.00 22.74 1.49
C GLY A 61 -17.07 23.50 0.16
N TYR A 62 -16.78 22.86 -0.98
CA TYR A 62 -16.85 23.47 -2.30
C TYR A 62 -17.76 22.68 -3.25
N ASP A 63 -18.41 23.38 -4.19
CA ASP A 63 -19.17 22.71 -5.26
C ASP A 63 -18.21 21.91 -6.15
N CYS A 64 -18.58 20.67 -6.41
CA CYS A 64 -17.76 19.76 -7.18
C CYS A 64 -18.66 18.93 -8.07
N VAL A 65 -18.49 19.08 -9.38
CA VAL A 65 -19.17 18.25 -10.38
C VAL A 65 -18.32 17.05 -10.73
N CYS A 66 -18.95 15.89 -10.87
CA CYS A 66 -18.35 14.63 -11.25
C CYS A 66 -18.92 14.16 -12.59
N LEU A 67 -18.03 13.77 -13.50
CA LEU A 67 -18.36 13.12 -14.76
C LEU A 67 -17.72 11.74 -14.77
N LEU A 68 -18.51 10.69 -14.93
CA LEU A 68 -18.01 9.31 -14.97
C LEU A 68 -17.65 8.91 -16.41
N ALA A 69 -16.59 8.12 -16.57
CA ALA A 69 -16.22 7.56 -17.85
C ALA A 69 -17.27 6.57 -18.35
N GLY A 70 -17.67 6.69 -19.62
CA GLY A 70 -18.68 5.84 -20.24
C GLY A 70 -20.12 6.09 -19.77
N ASP A 71 -20.33 6.98 -18.80
CA ASP A 71 -21.66 7.43 -18.42
C ASP A 71 -22.02 8.70 -19.19
N HIS A 72 -22.98 8.56 -20.10
CA HIS A 72 -23.45 9.65 -20.95
C HIS A 72 -24.86 10.10 -20.56
N ASP A 73 -25.41 9.63 -19.45
CA ASP A 73 -26.77 9.99 -19.04
C ASP A 73 -26.81 11.40 -18.45
N THR A 74 -26.01 11.66 -17.42
CA THR A 74 -25.98 12.97 -16.75
C THR A 74 -24.62 13.28 -16.11
N TYR A 75 -24.46 14.51 -15.65
CA TYR A 75 -23.40 14.89 -14.73
C TYR A 75 -23.90 14.74 -13.28
N TYR A 76 -22.96 14.60 -12.34
CA TYR A 76 -23.29 14.39 -10.94
C TYR A 76 -22.68 15.47 -10.06
N HIS A 77 -23.24 15.69 -8.88
CA HIS A 77 -22.54 16.40 -7.81
C HIS A 77 -21.76 15.40 -6.96
N TYR A 78 -20.52 15.73 -6.65
CA TYR A 78 -19.61 14.91 -5.85
C TYR A 78 -19.86 15.14 -4.36
N CYS A 79 -20.25 14.08 -3.66
CA CYS A 79 -20.52 14.12 -2.23
C CYS A 79 -19.26 13.85 -1.40
N GLY A 80 -18.32 13.05 -1.91
CA GLY A 80 -17.08 12.72 -1.21
C GLY A 80 -16.58 11.31 -1.51
N MET A 81 -15.39 11.00 -1.02
CA MET A 81 -14.75 9.69 -1.15
C MET A 81 -14.74 8.94 0.19
N LEU A 82 -15.00 7.64 0.12
CA LEU A 82 -14.87 6.70 1.22
C LEU A 82 -13.43 6.17 1.32
N THR A 83 -13.07 5.71 2.51
CA THR A 83 -11.80 5.02 2.74
C THR A 83 -11.65 3.84 1.78
N GLY A 84 -10.59 3.82 0.98
CA GLY A 84 -10.35 2.74 0.02
C GLY A 84 -10.74 3.04 -1.42
N GLY A 85 -11.23 4.25 -1.72
CA GLY A 85 -11.29 4.81 -3.08
C GLY A 85 -12.69 4.97 -3.67
N ASP A 86 -13.70 4.30 -3.11
CA ASP A 86 -15.08 4.41 -3.61
C ASP A 86 -15.61 5.83 -3.40
N ILE A 87 -16.37 6.36 -4.37
CA ILE A 87 -16.93 7.72 -4.30
C ILE A 87 -18.45 7.71 -4.21
N VAL A 88 -18.98 8.74 -3.56
CA VAL A 88 -20.41 9.00 -3.48
C VAL A 88 -20.73 10.23 -4.33
N ILE A 89 -21.76 10.08 -5.16
CA ILE A 89 -22.23 11.11 -6.07
C ILE A 89 -23.76 11.19 -6.01
N VAL A 90 -24.32 12.32 -6.42
CA VAL A 90 -25.78 12.52 -6.53
C VAL A 90 -26.14 13.08 -7.90
N ASP A 91 -27.24 12.59 -8.47
CA ASP A 91 -27.78 13.15 -9.72
C ASP A 91 -28.62 14.41 -9.48
N ASN A 92 -29.11 15.03 -10.56
CA ASN A 92 -29.95 16.22 -10.48
C ASN A 92 -31.35 15.95 -9.90
N ALA A 93 -31.74 14.69 -9.73
CA ALA A 93 -33.00 14.28 -9.11
C ALA A 93 -32.86 13.96 -7.61
N GLY A 94 -31.67 14.11 -7.02
CA GLY A 94 -31.41 13.81 -5.62
C GLY A 94 -31.23 12.32 -5.32
N LYS A 95 -30.94 11.49 -6.32
CA LYS A 95 -30.58 10.08 -6.11
C LYS A 95 -29.08 9.95 -5.93
N TYR A 96 -28.70 9.30 -4.84
CA TYR A 96 -27.31 9.05 -4.48
C TYR A 96 -26.84 7.71 -5.01
N TYR A 97 -25.59 7.69 -5.45
CA TYR A 97 -24.94 6.51 -5.99
C TYR A 97 -23.57 6.31 -5.34
N LEU A 98 -23.20 5.05 -5.11
CA LEU A 98 -21.84 4.63 -4.85
C LEU A 98 -21.20 4.23 -6.19
N VAL A 99 -20.00 4.73 -6.44
CA VAL A 99 -19.14 4.26 -7.53
C VAL A 99 -17.94 3.56 -6.92
N GLU A 100 -17.82 2.27 -7.20
CA GLU A 100 -16.75 1.43 -6.65
C GLU A 100 -15.46 1.60 -7.46
N ASP A 101 -14.33 1.83 -6.80
CA ASP A 101 -13.06 2.09 -7.49
C ASP A 101 -12.57 0.87 -8.29
N ALA A 102 -12.76 -0.33 -7.74
CA ALA A 102 -12.27 -1.57 -8.35
C ALA A 102 -13.09 -2.00 -9.58
N SER A 103 -14.43 -1.97 -9.49
CA SER A 103 -15.32 -2.43 -10.56
C SER A 103 -15.69 -1.31 -11.53
N LYS A 104 -15.51 -0.04 -11.12
CA LYS A 104 -16.01 1.18 -11.78
C LYS A 104 -17.54 1.20 -11.91
N ALA A 105 -18.23 0.32 -11.19
CA ALA A 105 -19.68 0.20 -11.26
C ALA A 105 -20.36 1.26 -10.39
N LYS A 106 -21.37 1.91 -10.96
CA LYS A 106 -22.27 2.83 -10.26
C LYS A 106 -23.50 2.07 -9.78
N ARG A 107 -23.85 2.18 -8.48
CA ARG A 107 -25.06 1.60 -7.90
C ARG A 107 -25.83 2.62 -7.06
N TYR A 108 -27.17 2.57 -7.12
CA TYR A 108 -28.03 3.40 -6.28
C TYR A 108 -27.87 3.02 -4.81
N ILE A 109 -27.89 4.02 -3.91
CA ILE A 109 -27.72 3.80 -2.46
C ILE A 109 -28.69 4.55 -1.55
N ALA A 110 -29.19 5.73 -1.95
CA ALA A 110 -30.02 6.60 -1.12
C ALA A 110 -30.73 7.67 -1.98
N CYS A 111 -31.67 8.41 -1.42
CA CYS A 111 -32.24 9.59 -2.06
C CYS A 111 -32.45 10.75 -1.07
N GLU A 112 -32.58 11.98 -1.57
CA GLU A 112 -32.71 13.20 -0.76
C GLU A 112 -34.00 13.24 0.08
N HIS A 113 -35.05 12.57 -0.39
CA HIS A 113 -36.35 12.52 0.26
C HIS A 113 -36.77 11.05 0.47
N PRO A 114 -36.12 10.35 1.42
CA PRO A 114 -36.31 8.92 1.61
C PRO A 114 -37.71 8.60 2.16
N GLN A 115 -38.31 7.53 1.64
CA GLN A 115 -39.56 6.98 2.19
C GLN A 115 -39.32 5.93 3.27
N THR A 116 -38.09 5.40 3.33
CA THR A 116 -37.68 4.35 4.25
C THR A 116 -36.34 4.69 4.88
N ALA A 117 -36.07 4.14 6.08
CA ALA A 117 -34.80 4.33 6.75
C ALA A 117 -33.60 3.71 5.99
N GLU A 118 -33.85 2.77 5.08
CA GLU A 118 -32.81 2.12 4.28
C GLU A 118 -32.26 3.04 3.18
N GLU A 119 -33.02 4.05 2.78
CA GLU A 119 -32.64 5.05 1.77
C GLU A 119 -32.17 6.37 2.40
N ASP A 120 -32.13 6.44 3.73
CA ASP A 120 -31.61 7.60 4.44
C ASP A 120 -30.11 7.77 4.20
N PHE A 121 -29.72 8.95 3.74
CA PHE A 121 -28.33 9.23 3.37
C PHE A 121 -27.37 9.02 4.55
N ASP A 122 -27.67 9.54 5.74
CA ASP A 122 -26.73 9.45 6.87
C ASP A 122 -26.55 8.00 7.31
N GLY A 123 -27.64 7.26 7.46
CA GLY A 123 -27.61 5.84 7.80
C GLY A 123 -26.81 5.02 6.79
N VAL A 124 -27.04 5.25 5.50
CA VAL A 124 -26.31 4.57 4.41
C VAL A 124 -24.83 4.93 4.43
N ILE A 125 -24.47 6.21 4.56
CA ILE A 125 -23.07 6.64 4.56
C ILE A 125 -22.30 6.11 5.77
N GLN A 126 -22.90 6.08 6.97
CA GLN A 126 -22.26 5.50 8.15
C GLN A 126 -21.98 4.00 7.98
N ARG A 127 -22.92 3.26 7.40
CA ARG A 127 -22.74 1.84 7.07
C ARG A 127 -21.61 1.65 6.06
N LEU A 128 -21.63 2.43 4.97
CA LEU A 128 -20.61 2.34 3.92
C LEU A 128 -19.21 2.69 4.42
N LYS A 129 -19.06 3.73 5.25
CA LYS A 129 -17.78 4.04 5.91
C LYS A 129 -17.25 2.86 6.73
N SER A 130 -18.13 2.22 7.50
CA SER A 130 -17.77 1.06 8.33
C SER A 130 -17.35 -0.14 7.48
N GLU A 131 -18.10 -0.45 6.42
CA GLU A 131 -17.75 -1.52 5.48
C GLU A 131 -16.41 -1.25 4.78
N ALA A 132 -16.19 -0.01 4.33
CA ALA A 132 -14.99 0.37 3.61
C ALA A 132 -13.73 0.28 4.51
N MET A 133 -13.83 0.70 5.78
CA MET A 133 -12.76 0.55 6.76
C MET A 133 -12.47 -0.93 7.09
N LYS A 134 -13.51 -1.76 7.20
CA LYS A 134 -13.37 -3.20 7.40
C LYS A 134 -12.62 -3.85 6.23
N ARG A 135 -13.03 -3.58 4.98
CA ARG A 135 -12.36 -4.08 3.77
C ARG A 135 -10.90 -3.65 3.70
N LEU A 136 -10.58 -2.40 4.05
CA LEU A 136 -9.20 -1.92 4.08
C LEU A 136 -8.35 -2.66 5.12
N THR A 137 -8.92 -2.90 6.31
CA THR A 137 -8.25 -3.61 7.40
C THR A 137 -7.99 -5.07 7.04
N GLU A 138 -8.96 -5.75 6.44
CA GLU A 138 -8.83 -7.13 5.97
C GLU A 138 -7.75 -7.24 4.88
N ARG A 139 -7.77 -6.36 3.86
CA ARG A 139 -6.73 -6.32 2.82
C ARG A 139 -5.32 -6.13 3.39
N LYS A 140 -5.15 -5.17 4.31
CA LYS A 140 -3.84 -4.94 4.95
C LYS A 140 -3.37 -6.15 5.76
N MET A 141 -4.29 -6.85 6.42
CA MET A 141 -3.96 -8.06 7.17
C MET A 141 -3.57 -9.21 6.23
N GLU A 142 -4.30 -9.39 5.13
CA GLU A 142 -3.98 -10.40 4.11
C GLU A 142 -2.63 -10.12 3.43
N GLU A 143 -2.35 -8.86 3.08
CA GLU A 143 -1.06 -8.43 2.55
C GLU A 143 0.07 -8.74 3.54
N TRP A 144 -0.10 -8.35 4.80
CA TRP A 144 0.89 -8.63 5.84
C TRP A 144 1.13 -10.13 6.03
N GLN A 145 0.07 -10.95 6.06
CA GLN A 145 0.18 -12.41 6.15
C GLN A 145 0.87 -13.02 4.93
N ASN A 146 0.58 -12.49 3.74
CA ASN A 146 1.20 -12.95 2.49
C ASN A 146 2.68 -12.59 2.43
N ASP A 147 3.04 -11.37 2.83
CA ASP A 147 4.42 -10.91 2.88
C ASP A 147 5.22 -11.68 3.93
N GLU A 148 4.66 -11.92 5.11
CA GLU A 148 5.28 -12.77 6.13
C GLU A 148 5.46 -14.22 5.63
N ARG A 149 4.46 -14.77 4.93
CA ARG A 149 4.55 -16.11 4.32
C ARG A 149 5.65 -16.18 3.27
N LYS A 150 5.71 -15.21 2.35
CA LYS A 150 6.76 -15.11 1.31
C LYS A 150 8.14 -14.93 1.94
N HIS A 151 8.24 -14.06 2.95
CA HIS A 151 9.48 -13.82 3.68
C HIS A 151 9.97 -15.10 4.36
N ARG A 152 9.09 -15.80 5.07
CA ARG A 152 9.39 -17.08 5.72
C ARG A 152 9.78 -18.17 4.73
N ALA A 153 9.07 -18.30 3.61
CA ALA A 153 9.39 -19.27 2.56
C ALA A 153 10.78 -19.01 1.95
N ARG A 154 11.08 -17.74 1.66
CA ARG A 154 12.41 -17.33 1.17
C ARG A 154 13.51 -17.64 2.18
N LEU A 155 13.29 -17.35 3.46
CA LEU A 155 14.28 -17.69 4.49
C LEU A 155 14.49 -19.19 4.64
N ASP A 156 13.43 -19.99 4.48
CA ASP A 156 13.50 -21.44 4.56
C ASP A 156 14.32 -22.02 3.41
N GLU A 157 14.10 -21.54 2.19
CA GLU A 157 14.88 -21.90 1.00
C GLU A 157 16.38 -21.57 1.18
N LEU A 158 16.68 -20.38 1.72
CA LEU A 158 18.06 -19.94 1.95
C LEU A 158 18.82 -20.77 3.00
N LYS A 159 18.15 -21.57 3.83
CA LYS A 159 18.84 -22.47 4.78
C LYS A 159 19.66 -23.55 4.07
N ALA A 160 19.30 -23.88 2.82
CA ALA A 160 20.04 -24.83 1.99
C ALA A 160 21.30 -24.20 1.35
N ALA A 161 21.54 -22.90 1.53
CA ALA A 161 22.72 -22.24 0.99
C ALA A 161 24.02 -22.86 1.56
N VAL A 162 25.04 -22.96 0.72
CA VAL A 162 26.32 -23.54 1.09
C VAL A 162 27.44 -22.50 0.99
N PRO A 163 28.46 -22.59 1.85
CA PRO A 163 29.71 -21.85 1.68
C PRO A 163 30.29 -22.04 0.28
N PHE A 164 30.69 -20.94 -0.35
CA PHE A 164 31.50 -20.99 -1.57
C PHE A 164 32.64 -19.98 -1.46
N ARG A 165 33.70 -20.25 -2.22
CA ARG A 165 34.90 -19.42 -2.24
C ARG A 165 35.07 -18.80 -3.62
N SER A 166 35.33 -17.49 -3.65
CA SER A 166 35.77 -16.77 -4.85
C SER A 166 37.05 -16.01 -4.53
N GLY A 167 38.13 -16.35 -5.23
CA GLY A 167 39.48 -15.90 -4.87
C GLY A 167 39.84 -16.33 -3.43
N LEU A 168 40.20 -15.35 -2.59
CA LEU A 168 40.59 -15.60 -1.19
C LEU A 168 39.45 -15.43 -0.19
N LYS A 169 38.25 -15.07 -0.65
CA LYS A 169 37.11 -14.73 0.21
C LYS A 169 35.96 -15.71 0.04
N TRP A 170 35.15 -15.81 1.09
CA TRP A 170 34.03 -16.72 1.21
C TRP A 170 32.70 -15.97 1.27
N GLY A 171 31.69 -16.56 0.65
CA GLY A 171 30.29 -16.13 0.67
C GLY A 171 29.37 -17.34 0.78
N LEU A 172 28.07 -17.11 0.57
CA LEU A 172 27.06 -18.17 0.48
C LEU A 172 26.46 -18.19 -0.91
N GLN A 173 26.23 -19.40 -1.43
CA GLN A 173 25.50 -19.61 -2.66
C GLN A 173 24.38 -20.63 -2.46
N LEU A 174 23.31 -20.49 -3.23
CA LEU A 174 22.22 -21.45 -3.33
C LEU A 174 22.05 -21.79 -4.81
N ASP A 175 22.18 -23.07 -5.17
CA ASP A 175 22.07 -23.56 -6.55
C ASP A 175 22.89 -22.75 -7.58
N GLY A 176 24.13 -22.41 -7.20
CA GLY A 176 25.05 -21.62 -8.03
C GLY A 176 24.77 -20.11 -8.07
N ARG A 177 23.73 -19.62 -7.39
CA ARG A 177 23.43 -18.18 -7.24
C ARG A 177 24.05 -17.65 -5.95
N VAL A 178 24.82 -16.57 -6.05
CA VAL A 178 25.41 -15.90 -4.88
C VAL A 178 24.31 -15.22 -4.06
N VAL A 179 24.12 -15.65 -2.81
CA VAL A 179 23.15 -15.06 -1.87
C VAL A 179 23.82 -14.16 -0.84
N VAL A 180 25.07 -14.48 -0.47
CA VAL A 180 25.95 -13.58 0.30
C VAL A 180 27.24 -13.41 -0.49
N PRO A 181 27.62 -12.18 -0.87
CA PRO A 181 28.85 -11.93 -1.61
C PRO A 181 30.09 -12.48 -0.89
N PRO A 182 31.13 -12.91 -1.64
CA PRO A 182 32.34 -13.48 -1.06
C PRO A 182 33.24 -12.37 -0.49
N ILE A 183 32.92 -11.89 0.71
CA ILE A 183 33.63 -10.79 1.40
C ILE A 183 34.32 -11.23 2.71
N TYR A 184 33.96 -12.41 3.23
CA TYR A 184 34.46 -12.92 4.51
C TYR A 184 35.75 -13.72 4.31
N ARG A 185 36.64 -13.71 5.32
CA ARG A 185 37.85 -14.54 5.34
C ARG A 185 37.49 -16.03 5.47
N ASN A 186 36.45 -16.33 6.24
CA ASN A 186 35.93 -17.69 6.42
C ASN A 186 34.42 -17.63 6.71
N ILE A 187 33.71 -18.71 6.39
CA ILE A 187 32.28 -18.87 6.70
C ILE A 187 32.00 -20.34 7.04
N LYS A 188 31.33 -20.59 8.16
CA LYS A 188 30.85 -21.94 8.52
C LYS A 188 29.50 -22.19 7.83
N SER A 189 29.17 -23.46 7.58
CA SER A 189 27.87 -23.86 7.04
C SER A 189 26.71 -23.34 7.90
N PRO A 190 25.54 -23.05 7.30
CA PRO A 190 24.39 -22.58 8.08
C PRO A 190 23.95 -23.55 9.16
N VAL A 191 23.56 -23.00 10.31
CA VAL A 191 22.82 -23.68 11.38
C VAL A 191 21.48 -22.97 11.53
N GLY A 192 20.42 -23.57 10.98
CA GLY A 192 19.14 -22.89 10.78
C GLY A 192 19.32 -21.69 9.85
N CYS A 193 18.90 -20.49 10.28
CA CYS A 193 19.02 -19.27 9.48
C CYS A 193 20.35 -18.51 9.71
N TYR A 194 21.31 -19.06 10.45
CA TYR A 194 22.51 -18.33 10.89
C TYR A 194 23.80 -18.98 10.38
N CYS A 195 24.83 -18.17 10.12
CA CYS A 195 26.17 -18.61 9.76
C CYS A 195 27.20 -17.87 10.60
N ALA A 196 28.21 -18.57 11.10
CA ALA A 196 29.38 -17.92 11.69
C ALA A 196 30.32 -17.46 10.57
N VAL A 197 30.75 -16.21 10.63
CA VAL A 197 31.65 -15.60 9.63
C VAL A 197 32.88 -15.02 10.30
N GLU A 198 34.02 -15.12 9.63
CA GLU A 198 35.27 -14.50 10.04
C GLU A 198 35.55 -13.30 9.13
N GLY A 199 35.54 -12.08 9.69
CA GLY A 199 35.84 -10.86 8.94
C GLY A 199 37.34 -10.66 8.76
N ASN A 200 38.06 -10.75 9.88
CA ASN A 200 39.51 -10.63 10.00
C ASN A 200 40.06 -11.84 10.78
N PRO A 201 41.38 -12.12 10.73
CA PRO A 201 41.97 -13.24 11.47
C PRO A 201 41.54 -13.25 12.94
N ASN A 202 40.93 -14.34 13.39
CA ASN A 202 40.40 -14.54 14.75
C ASN A 202 39.33 -13.51 15.17
N GLN A 203 38.59 -12.95 14.21
CA GLN A 203 37.45 -12.06 14.47
C GLN A 203 36.20 -12.64 13.81
N TRP A 204 35.50 -13.45 14.59
CA TRP A 204 34.26 -14.12 14.24
C TRP A 204 33.03 -13.32 14.67
N GLY A 205 31.98 -13.42 13.86
CA GLY A 205 30.66 -12.86 14.06
C GLY A 205 29.58 -13.81 13.52
N ILE A 206 28.34 -13.35 13.48
CA ILE A 206 27.20 -14.13 12.99
C ILE A 206 26.43 -13.29 11.98
N ILE A 207 26.09 -13.90 10.85
CA ILE A 207 25.15 -13.36 9.87
C ILE A 207 23.94 -14.27 9.74
N MET A 208 22.84 -13.72 9.24
CA MET A 208 21.75 -14.50 8.68
C MET A 208 22.14 -15.07 7.31
N VAL A 209 21.50 -16.16 6.88
CA VAL A 209 21.61 -16.70 5.51
C VAL A 209 21.17 -15.69 4.43
N ALA A 210 20.38 -14.69 4.81
CA ALA A 210 20.02 -13.54 3.97
C ALA A 210 21.09 -12.42 3.94
N GLY A 211 22.23 -12.60 4.62
CA GLY A 211 23.35 -11.66 4.63
C GLY A 211 23.32 -10.56 5.69
N LYS A 212 22.23 -10.42 6.46
CA LYS A 212 22.14 -9.46 7.58
C LYS A 212 23.12 -9.83 8.68
N VAL A 213 23.96 -8.89 9.12
CA VAL A 213 24.81 -9.06 10.31
C VAL A 213 23.94 -9.09 11.57
N VAL A 214 24.05 -10.16 12.34
CA VAL A 214 23.38 -10.34 13.65
C VAL A 214 24.35 -9.98 14.76
N ILE A 215 25.60 -10.42 14.61
CA ILE A 215 26.69 -10.16 15.55
C ILE A 215 27.92 -9.75 14.76
N GLU A 216 28.43 -8.57 15.04
CA GLU A 216 29.67 -8.04 14.45
C GLU A 216 30.86 -8.97 14.70
N THR A 217 31.80 -8.98 13.75
CA THR A 217 33.01 -9.81 13.81
C THR A 217 34.00 -9.29 14.85
N ARG A 218 33.84 -9.69 16.11
CA ARG A 218 34.64 -9.20 17.27
C ARG A 218 35.06 -10.29 18.25
N TYR A 219 34.71 -11.54 17.98
CA TYR A 219 34.94 -12.67 18.91
C TYR A 219 36.04 -13.57 18.40
N THR A 220 36.81 -14.19 19.29
CA THR A 220 37.90 -15.09 18.89
C THR A 220 37.38 -16.40 18.30
N ASP A 221 36.17 -16.82 18.69
CA ASP A 221 35.44 -17.93 18.08
C ASP A 221 33.93 -17.79 18.31
N VAL A 222 33.15 -18.41 17.44
CA VAL A 222 31.70 -18.48 17.50
C VAL A 222 31.21 -19.88 17.17
N GLU A 223 30.39 -20.42 18.06
CA GLU A 223 29.68 -21.69 17.92
C GLU A 223 28.16 -21.43 17.96
N ILE A 224 27.43 -21.90 16.94
CA ILE A 224 25.99 -21.72 16.82
C ILE A 224 25.32 -23.07 17.10
N ASN A 225 24.36 -23.08 18.02
CA ASN A 225 23.61 -24.27 18.42
C ASN A 225 22.27 -24.34 17.68
N GLU A 226 21.79 -25.56 17.42
CA GLU A 226 20.49 -25.81 16.75
C GLU A 226 19.29 -25.22 17.49
N ASN A 227 19.39 -25.08 18.82
CA ASN A 227 18.36 -24.46 19.65
C ASN A 227 18.25 -22.93 19.46
N GLY A 228 19.06 -22.32 18.59
CA GLY A 228 19.04 -20.89 18.29
C GLY A 228 19.83 -20.04 19.29
N THR A 229 20.74 -20.64 20.05
CA THR A 229 21.72 -19.91 20.86
C THR A 229 23.10 -19.93 20.22
N ALA A 230 23.95 -18.99 20.59
CA ALA A 230 25.36 -18.99 20.19
C ALA A 230 26.27 -18.77 21.39
N ARG A 231 27.43 -19.43 21.36
CA ARG A 231 28.54 -19.23 22.29
C ARG A 231 29.59 -18.38 21.60
N LEU A 232 29.88 -17.23 22.20
CA LEU A 232 30.82 -16.23 21.68
C LEU A 232 32.05 -16.22 22.60
N THR A 233 33.20 -16.62 22.08
CA THR A 233 34.45 -16.61 22.85
C THR A 233 35.07 -15.22 22.75
N ILE A 234 35.21 -14.51 23.87
CA ILE A 234 35.83 -13.17 23.91
C ILE A 234 37.36 -13.31 23.94
N ILE A 235 37.82 -14.19 24.83
CA ILE A 235 39.20 -14.64 24.96
C ILE A 235 39.14 -16.11 25.41
N PRO A 236 40.22 -16.90 25.24
CA PRO A 236 40.27 -18.26 25.76
C PRO A 236 39.83 -18.32 27.23
N GLY A 237 38.83 -19.16 27.53
CA GLY A 237 38.25 -19.31 28.87
C GLY A 237 37.12 -18.33 29.25
N LYS A 238 36.86 -17.27 28.46
CA LYS A 238 35.75 -16.33 28.70
C LYS A 238 34.73 -16.37 27.56
N ILE A 239 33.57 -16.96 27.83
CA ILE A 239 32.51 -17.20 26.86
C ILE A 239 31.24 -16.43 27.25
N LYS A 240 30.57 -15.84 26.26
CA LYS A 240 29.24 -15.24 26.39
C LYS A 240 28.24 -16.04 25.57
N THR A 241 27.13 -16.46 26.19
CA THR A 241 26.02 -17.11 25.48
C THR A 241 24.93 -16.11 25.16
N VAL A 242 24.40 -16.14 23.93
CA VAL A 242 23.30 -15.27 23.48
C VAL A 242 22.20 -16.09 22.82
N ASN A 243 20.96 -15.57 22.86
CA ASN A 243 19.84 -16.13 22.12
C ASN A 243 19.64 -15.33 20.83
N LEU A 244 19.76 -15.98 19.68
CA LEU A 244 19.69 -15.35 18.37
C LEU A 244 18.25 -15.03 17.94
N ARG A 245 17.24 -15.68 18.52
CA ARG A 245 15.81 -15.46 18.21
C ARG A 245 15.22 -14.23 18.89
N LYS A 246 15.98 -13.55 19.76
CA LYS A 246 15.55 -12.39 20.56
C LYS A 246 16.32 -11.11 20.22
N GLN A 247 17.11 -11.10 19.14
CA GLN A 247 17.93 -9.97 18.69
C GLN A 247 17.33 -9.24 17.50
#